data_AF-A0A6J6TFG4-F1
#
_entry.id   AF-A0A6J6TFG4-F1
#
_cell.length_a   1.000
_cell.length_b   1.000
_cell.length_c   1.000
_cell.angle_alpha   90.00
_cell.angle_beta   90.00
_cell.angle_gamma   90.00
#
_symmetry.space_group_name_H-M   'P 1'
#
loop_
_entity.id
_entity.type
_entity.pdbx_description
1 polymer ?
#
loop_
_entity_poly.entity_id
_entity_poly.type
_entity_poly.pdbx_seq_one_letter_code
_entity_poly.pdbx_strand_id
1 'polypeptide(L)' 'MTSVARSKSLNIVLGVSGGIAAYKVASILRLLTEAGHNVQVVPTQAALNFVG' A
#
# COMPACT_ATOMS: atom_id res chain seq x y z
N MET A 1 -20.25 14.40 -14.21
CA MET A 1 -20.38 12.94 -13.99
C MET A 1 -19.24 12.25 -14.72
N THR A 2 -18.02 12.33 -14.19
CA THR A 2 -16.85 11.64 -14.75
C THR A 2 -16.95 10.15 -14.38
N SER A 3 -17.08 9.32 -15.41
CA SER A 3 -17.06 7.86 -15.29
C SER A 3 -15.79 7.41 -14.58
N VAL A 4 -15.92 6.93 -13.33
CA VAL A 4 -14.84 6.18 -12.69
C VAL A 4 -14.75 4.87 -13.45
N ALA A 5 -13.79 4.77 -14.37
CA ALA A 5 -13.44 3.53 -15.04
C ALA A 5 -13.39 2.43 -13.97
N ARG A 6 -14.13 1.34 -14.16
CA ARG A 6 -14.13 0.23 -13.20
C ARG A 6 -12.70 -0.26 -13.04
N SER A 7 -12.05 0.16 -11.95
CA SER A 7 -10.72 -0.31 -11.59
C SER A 7 -10.85 -1.82 -11.36
N LYS A 8 -10.17 -2.60 -12.19
CA LYS A 8 -10.11 -4.05 -12.01
C LYS A 8 -9.46 -4.31 -10.65
N SER A 9 -10.02 -5.22 -9.85
CA SER A 9 -9.34 -5.69 -8.65
C SER A 9 -8.00 -6.33 -9.03
N LEU A 10 -6.94 -5.95 -8.34
CA LEU A 10 -5.58 -6.45 -8.57
C LEU A 10 -5.08 -7.06 -7.27
N ASN A 11 -4.20 -8.06 -7.41
CA ASN A 11 -3.41 -8.58 -6.30
C ASN A 11 -2.07 -7.85 -6.30
N ILE A 12 -1.78 -7.11 -5.23
CA ILE A 12 -0.62 -6.22 -5.12
C ILE A 12 0.23 -6.67 -3.94
N VAL A 13 1.52 -6.90 -4.18
CA VAL A 13 2.50 -7.07 -3.10
C VAL A 13 3.15 -5.71 -2.83
N LEU A 14 2.95 -5.19 -1.63
CA LEU A 14 3.51 -3.92 -1.18
C LEU A 14 4.74 -4.17 -0.31
N GLY A 15 5.93 -4.12 -0.94
CA GLY A 15 7.21 -4.22 -0.23
C GLY A 15 7.55 -2.91 0.49
N VAL A 16 8.00 -2.99 1.74
CA VAL A 16 8.38 -1.81 2.54
C VAL A 16 9.83 -1.93 3.01
N SER A 17 10.65 -0.94 2.66
CA SER A 17 12.04 -0.82 3.10
C SER A 17 12.20 0.22 4.22
N GLY A 18 13.34 0.20 4.93
CA GLY A 18 13.62 1.07 6.07
C GLY A 18 14.16 2.45 5.69
N GLY A 19 13.35 3.24 5.00
CA GLY A 19 13.67 4.63 4.65
C GLY A 19 12.60 5.62 5.15
N ILE A 20 12.85 6.92 5.01
CA ILE A 20 11.91 8.00 5.41
C ILE A 20 10.52 7.83 4.78
N ALA A 21 10.42 7.22 3.60
CA ALA A 21 9.14 6.96 2.94
C ALA A 21 8.26 5.92 3.66
N ALA A 22 8.80 5.13 4.59
CA ALA A 22 8.07 4.07 5.31
C ALA A 22 6.81 4.62 6.03
N TYR A 23 6.88 5.82 6.59
CA TYR A 23 5.74 6.49 7.25
C TYR A 23 4.52 6.73 6.34
N LYS A 24 4.72 6.76 5.01
CA LYS A 24 3.64 6.98 4.04
C LYS A 24 2.95 5.69 3.61
N VAL A 25 3.51 4.53 3.99
CA VAL A 25 2.98 3.22 3.59
C VAL A 25 1.55 3.03 4.05
N ALA A 26 1.19 3.49 5.25
CA ALA A 26 -0.18 3.40 5.76
C ALA A 26 -1.17 4.13 4.84
N SER A 27 -0.82 5.32 4.36
CA SER A 27 -1.64 6.08 3.42
C SER A 27 -1.74 5.38 2.06
N ILE A 28 -0.63 4.85 1.54
CA ILE A 28 -0.62 4.11 0.27
C ILE A 28 -1.48 2.84 0.37
N LEU A 29 -1.32 2.05 1.42
CA LEU A 29 -2.10 0.84 1.68
C LEU A 29 -3.59 1.16 1.73
N ARG A 30 -3.98 2.23 2.43
CA ARG A 30 -5.36 2.69 2.51
C ARG A 30 -5.92 3.01 1.13
N LEU A 31 -5.21 3.82 0.33
CA LEU A 31 -5.66 4.18 -1.02
C LEU A 31 -5.81 2.96 -1.94
N LEU A 32 -4.87 2.02 -1.89
CA LEU A 32 -4.94 0.79 -2.68
C LEU A 32 -6.11 -0.11 -2.25
N THR A 33 -6.36 -0.22 -0.95
CA THR A 33 -7.47 -1.01 -0.41
C THR A 33 -8.82 -0.36 -0.74
N GLU A 34 -8.93 0.96 -0.61
CA GLU A 34 -10.14 1.72 -0.97
C GLU A 34 -10.43 1.70 -2.48
N ALA A 35 -9.39 1.57 -3.31
CA ALA A 35 -9.53 1.33 -4.73
C ALA A 35 -9.99 -0.11 -5.08
N GLY A 36 -10.20 -0.98 -4.08
CA GLY A 36 -10.72 -2.34 -4.26
C GLY A 36 -9.65 -3.38 -4.62
N HIS A 37 -8.36 -3.08 -4.39
CA HIS A 37 -7.28 -4.02 -4.61
C HIS A 37 -7.04 -4.90 -3.38
N ASN A 38 -6.63 -6.15 -3.62
CA ASN A 38 -6.15 -7.06 -2.59
C ASN A 38 -4.65 -6.80 -2.40
N VAL A 39 -4.26 -6.31 -1.22
CA VAL A 39 -2.89 -5.87 -0.95
C VAL A 39 -2.27 -6.73 0.14
N GLN A 40 -1.12 -7.32 -0.15
CA GLN A 40 -0.29 -8.03 0.82
C GLN A 40 0.97 -7.20 1.11
N VAL A 41 1.15 -6.80 2.36
CA VAL A 41 2.31 -5.99 2.78
C VAL A 41 3.45 -6.91 3.22
N VAL A 42 4.67 -6.61 2.76
CA VAL A 42 5.89 -7.34 3.14
C VAL A 42 6.95 -6.34 3.60
N PRO A 43 7.07 -6.07 4.91
CA PRO A 43 8.08 -5.17 5.45
C PRO A 43 9.43 -5.86 5.64
N THR A 44 10.52 -5.11 5.49
CA THR A 44 11.82 -5.51 6.01
C THR A 44 11.91 -5.28 7.52
N GLN A 45 12.86 -5.92 8.20
CA GLN A 45 13.13 -5.66 9.62
C GLN A 45 13.40 -4.17 9.89
N ALA A 46 14.15 -3.50 9.01
CA ALA A 46 14.41 -2.07 9.14
C ALA A 46 13.13 -1.22 9.03
N ALA A 47 12.17 -1.61 8.20
CA ALA A 47 10.89 -0.91 8.07
C ALA A 47 10.04 -0.97 9.36
N LEU A 48 10.09 -2.09 10.08
CA LEU A 48 9.37 -2.26 11.35
C LEU A 48 9.84 -1.29 12.44
N ASN A 49 11.09 -0.82 12.37
CA ASN A 49 11.57 0.21 13.31
C ASN A 49 10.93 1.59 13.07
N PHE A 50 10.30 1.82 11.91
CA PHE A 50 9.65 3.08 11.58
C PHE A 50 8.13 3.00 11.72
N VAL A 51 7.53 1.89 11.25
CA VAL A 51 6.07 1.74 11.10
C VAL A 51 5.54 0.36 11.54
N GLY A 52 6.23 -0.30 12.47
CA GLY A 52 5.87 -1.60 13.04
C GLY A 52 4.77 -1.55 14.10
#